data_AF-A0A7J2TZ07-F1
#
_entry.id   AF-A0A7J2TZ07-F1
#
_cell.length_a   1.000
_cell.length_b   1.000
_cell.length_c   1.000
_cell.angle_alpha   90.00
_cell.angle_beta   90.00
_cell.angle_gamma   90.00
#
_symmetry.space_group_name_H-M   'P 1'
#
loop_
_entity.id
_entity.type
_entity.pdbx_description
1 polymer ?
#
loop_
_entity_poly.entity_id
_entity_poly.type
_entity_poly.pdbx_seq_one_letter_code
_entity_poly.pdbx_strand_id
1 'polypeptide(L)' 'MKIEILERKKHAIKFSVEGVKPSFANALRRIMISEVPTMAIEWVDFKKNDSALYDELIAHRLGLIPL' A
#
# COMPACT_ATOMS: atom_id res chain seq x y z
N MET A 1 -8.45 23.67 -9.32
CA MET A 1 -8.32 22.21 -9.35
C MET A 1 -9.63 21.60 -9.82
N LYS A 2 -9.67 21.14 -11.06
CA LYS A 2 -10.81 20.41 -11.65
C LYS A 2 -10.39 18.96 -11.79
N ILE A 3 -11.22 18.03 -11.30
CA ILE A 3 -10.98 16.58 -11.40
C ILE A 3 -12.05 16.00 -12.32
N GLU A 4 -11.63 15.23 -13.32
CA GLU A 4 -12.52 14.50 -14.21
C GLU A 4 -12.22 13.01 -14.14
N ILE A 5 -13.21 12.19 -13.77
CA ILE A 5 -13.05 10.74 -13.67
C ILE A 5 -13.30 10.13 -15.05
N LEU A 6 -12.28 9.50 -15.62
CA LEU A 6 -12.34 8.87 -16.95
C LEU A 6 -12.81 7.41 -16.86
N GLU A 7 -12.33 6.67 -15.86
CA GLU A 7 -12.64 5.25 -15.70
C GLU A 7 -12.56 4.85 -14.22
N ARG A 8 -13.55 4.08 -13.74
CA ARG A 8 -13.56 3.55 -12.37
C ARG A 8 -13.80 2.04 -12.38
N LYS A 9 -12.80 1.28 -11.95
CA LYS A 9 -12.86 -0.17 -11.71
C LYS A 9 -12.76 -0.45 -10.22
N LYS A 10 -12.98 -1.72 -9.84
CA LYS A 10 -12.88 -2.18 -8.44
C LYS A 10 -11.51 -1.88 -7.81
N HIS A 11 -10.42 -2.04 -8.57
CA HIS A 11 -9.03 -1.90 -8.06
C HIS A 11 -8.22 -0.81 -8.77
N ALA A 12 -8.85 0.02 -9.61
CA ALA A 12 -8.15 1.06 -10.36
C ALA A 12 -9.08 2.24 -10.68
N ILE A 13 -8.53 3.45 -10.64
CA ILE A 13 -9.21 4.68 -11.02
C ILE A 13 -8.31 5.46 -11.97
N LYS A 14 -8.87 5.92 -13.09
CA LYS A 14 -8.22 6.86 -14.00
C LYS A 14 -8.96 8.18 -13.94
N PHE A 15 -8.23 9.26 -13.69
CA PHE A 15 -8.78 10.61 -13.64
C PHE A 15 -7.79 11.61 -14.26
N SER A 16 -8.33 12.70 -14.80
CA SER A 16 -7.57 13.88 -15.21
C SER A 16 -7.69 14.96 -14.13
N VAL A 17 -6.62 15.72 -13.92
CA VAL A 17 -6.57 16.83 -12.97
C VAL A 17 -6.01 18.07 -13.66
N GLU A 18 -6.76 19.17 -13.59
CA GLU A 18 -6.40 20.45 -14.20
C GLU A 18 -6.31 21.56 -13.17
N GLY A 19 -5.48 22.57 -13.45
CA GLY A 19 -5.32 23.74 -12.59
C GLY A 19 -4.61 23.42 -11.27
N VAL A 20 -3.63 22.51 -11.29
CA VAL A 20 -2.70 22.24 -10.19
C VAL A 20 -1.26 22.37 -10.67
N LYS A 21 -0.35 22.73 -9.77
CA LYS A 21 1.10 22.73 -10.08
C LYS A 21 1.61 21.28 -10.18
N PRO A 22 2.56 20.98 -11.08
CA PRO A 22 3.16 19.64 -11.16
C PRO A 22 3.76 19.15 -9.83
N SER A 23 4.32 20.06 -9.02
CA SER A 23 4.83 19.75 -7.69
C SER A 23 3.76 19.24 -6.74
N PHE A 24 2.56 19.82 -6.77
CA PHE A 24 1.42 19.40 -5.96
C PHE A 24 0.92 18.02 -6.38
N ALA A 25 0.77 17.79 -7.69
CA ALA A 25 0.38 16.48 -8.20
C ALA A 25 1.38 15.37 -7.82
N ASN A 26 2.68 15.64 -7.89
CA ASN A 26 3.71 14.69 -7.46
C ASN A 26 3.73 14.48 -5.94
N ALA A 27 3.47 15.53 -5.15
CA ALA A 27 3.33 15.39 -3.70
C ALA A 27 2.17 14.45 -3.34
N LEU A 28 1.00 14.65 -3.96
CA LEU A 28 -0.16 13.77 -3.79
C LEU A 28 0.19 12.31 -4.16
N ARG A 29 0.89 12.08 -5.29
CA ARG A 29 1.36 10.75 -5.69
C ARG A 29 2.26 10.11 -4.63
N ARG A 30 3.18 10.87 -4.01
CA ARG A 30 4.07 10.35 -2.96
C ARG A 30 3.29 9.95 -1.71
N ILE A 31 2.41 10.82 -1.23
CA ILE A 31 1.56 10.59 -0.05
C ILE A 31 0.71 9.34 -0.25
N MET A 32 0.10 9.17 -1.43
CA MET A 32 -0.70 7.97 -1.76
C MET A 32 0.10 6.66 -1.68
N ILE A 33 1.43 6.70 -1.85
CA ILE A 33 2.29 5.51 -1.82
C ILE A 33 2.78 5.21 -0.40
N SER A 34 3.15 6.22 0.38
CA SER A 34 3.91 6.03 1.62
C SER A 34 3.20 6.41 2.90
N GLU A 35 2.15 7.24 2.84
CA GLU A 35 1.54 7.86 4.03
C GLU A 35 0.08 7.43 4.24
N VAL A 36 -0.44 6.52 3.43
CA VAL A 36 -1.76 5.93 3.65
C VAL A 36 -1.64 4.84 4.72
N PRO A 37 -2.13 5.06 5.95
CA PRO A 37 -2.01 4.06 7.01
C PRO A 37 -2.79 2.81 6.63
N THR A 38 -2.13 1.65 6.73
CA THR A 38 -2.69 0.34 6.40
C THR A 38 -2.34 -0.63 7.52
N MET A 39 -3.24 -1.57 7.82
CA MET A 39 -3.00 -2.61 8.82
C MET A 39 -2.09 -3.70 8.23
N ALA A 40 -1.08 -4.11 8.97
CA ALA A 40 -0.21 -5.23 8.63
C ALA A 40 0.20 -5.98 9.91
N ILE A 41 0.69 -7.22 9.77
CA ILE A 41 1.20 -8.00 10.89
C ILE A 41 2.55 -7.42 11.32
N GLU A 42 2.65 -6.95 12.56
CA GLU A 42 3.88 -6.36 13.11
C GLU A 42 4.66 -7.36 13.98
N TRP A 43 3.96 -8.11 14.84
CA TRP A 43 4.56 -9.05 15.78
C TRP A 43 4.03 -10.46 15.57
N VAL A 44 4.93 -11.44 15.52
CA VAL A 44 4.61 -12.86 15.41
C VAL A 44 5.28 -13.60 16.55
N ASP A 45 4.48 -14.20 17.42
CA ASP A 45 4.96 -15.02 18.53
C ASP A 45 4.91 -16.51 18.14
N PHE A 46 6.08 -17.15 18.09
CA PHE A 46 6.22 -18.55 17.68
C PHE A 46 6.24 -19.47 18.89
N LYS A 47 5.21 -20.30 19.02
CA LYS A 47 5.17 -21.36 20.05
C LYS A 47 5.99 -22.59 19.67
N LYS A 48 5.99 -22.94 18.38
CA LYS A 48 6.72 -24.10 17.82
C LYS A 48 6.81 -23.95 16.29
N ASN A 49 8.01 -24.10 15.74
CA ASN A 49 8.25 -24.21 14.30
C ASN A 49 9.25 -25.33 14.01
N ASP A 50 8.75 -26.47 13.50
CA ASP A 50 9.57 -27.59 13.00
C ASP A 50 9.63 -27.60 11.46
N SER A 51 9.24 -26.50 10.81
CA SER A 51 9.25 -26.42 9.34
C SER A 51 10.68 -26.29 8.80
N ALA A 52 10.82 -26.41 7.49
CA ALA A 52 12.11 -26.23 6.81
C ALA A 52 12.58 -24.76 6.75
N LEU A 53 11.73 -23.79 7.15
CA LEU A 53 12.02 -22.36 7.09
C LEU A 53 12.14 -21.78 8.50
N TYR A 54 13.10 -20.88 8.66
CA TYR A 54 13.30 -20.13 9.92
C TYR A 54 12.13 -19.18 10.20
N ASP A 55 11.91 -18.90 11.49
CA ASP A 55 10.81 -18.07 11.99
C ASP A 55 10.81 -16.67 11.36
N GLU A 56 11.98 -16.06 11.20
CA GLU A 56 12.11 -14.71 10.65
C GLU A 56 11.66 -14.64 9.19
N LEU A 57 11.92 -15.71 8.42
CA LEU A 57 11.48 -15.78 7.02
C LEU A 57 9.95 -15.91 6.93
N ILE A 58 9.35 -16.68 7.82
CA ILE A 58 7.89 -16.82 7.91
C ILE A 58 7.27 -15.50 8.38
N ALA A 59 7.79 -14.89 9.44
CA ALA A 59 7.32 -13.62 9.97
C ALA A 59 7.41 -12.49 8.94
N HIS A 60 8.52 -12.38 8.21
CA HIS A 60 8.67 -11.40 7.13
C HIS A 60 7.62 -11.60 6.04
N ARG A 61 7.35 -12.85 5.65
CA ARG A 61 6.29 -13.15 4.66
C ARG A 61 4.90 -12.82 5.18
N LEU A 62 4.61 -13.09 6.44
CA LEU A 62 3.34 -12.73 7.08
C LEU A 62 3.13 -11.21 7.06
N GLY A 63 4.16 -10.42 7.31
CA GLY A 63 4.11 -8.95 7.22
C GLY A 63 3.78 -8.40 5.83
N LEU A 64 3.96 -9.19 4.77
CA LEU A 64 3.65 -8.78 3.39
C LEU A 64 2.25 -9.18 2.91
N ILE A 65 1.47 -9.88 3.73
CA ILE A 65 0.10 -10.28 3.38
C ILE A 65 -0.82 -9.05 3.51
N PRO A 66 -1.53 -8.65 2.43
CA PRO A 66 -2.51 -7.57 2.51
C PRO A 66 -3.75 -8.04 3.31
N LEU A 67 -4.17 -7.23 4.29
CA LEU A 67 -5.31 -7.49 5.18
C LEU A 67 -6.57 -6.71 4.77
#